data_AF-A0A355ER46-F1
#
_entry.id   AF-A0A355ER46-F1
#
_cell.length_a   1.000
_cell.length_b   1.000
_cell.length_c   1.000
_cell.angle_alpha   90.00
_cell.angle_beta   90.00
_cell.angle_gamma   90.00
#
_symmetry.space_group_name_H-M   'P 1'
#
loop_
_entity.id
_entity.type
_entity.pdbx_description
1 polymer ?
#
loop_
_entity_poly.entity_id
_entity_poly.type
_entity_poly.pdbx_seq_one_letter_code
_entity_poly.pdbx_strand_id
1 'polypeptide(L)'
;MNICPKGRQSIFRSTRSLINKNEPFDKFCQRLFEEFDERKAERLIVDIRRNAGGNHIEWPLVKGILNRPGLDHPDRLFVIIGRATVSAAQHFVSEIVQYTNATLFGEPTCSKPNQYGAIRRFNLPHSKLQIGCAVDYYQDAQPFDFSTGTEPHFFVRLTSVDFKNNRDPVLERIFDYDSYKNMRPEFTAQMADAYRSGGIEGLKNGYDRIKLAYDKYGFNMNNLLYDDLDDWMAANKKADDDYVGYLMFAHGELPKSIDICYDLASWLERSGHMGEARKYYLKCLQLNPEHSYARMKLGLLDLEENVNKTTGDRYGRKDEIR
;
A
#
# COMPACT_ATOMS: atom_id res chain seq x y z
N MET A 1 4.88 -0.46 -29.19
CA MET A 1 5.11 0.74 -28.37
C MET A 1 3.98 1.69 -28.74
N ASN A 2 3.03 1.96 -27.85
CA ASN A 2 1.93 2.88 -28.15
C ASN A 2 2.39 4.28 -27.74
N ILE A 3 2.75 5.08 -28.73
CA ILE A 3 3.32 6.42 -28.55
C ILE A 3 2.14 7.40 -28.35
N CYS A 4 2.23 8.23 -27.31
CA CYS A 4 1.23 9.24 -26.96
C CYS A 4 1.02 10.23 -28.13
N PRO A 5 -0.20 10.71 -28.40
CA PRO A 5 -0.44 11.70 -29.45
C PRO A 5 0.31 13.01 -29.15
N LYS A 6 0.81 13.63 -30.22
CA LYS A 6 1.66 14.83 -30.26
C LYS A 6 1.27 15.91 -29.22
N GLY A 7 2.28 16.40 -28.49
CA GLY A 7 2.21 17.67 -27.75
C GLY A 7 2.72 17.65 -26.31
N ARG A 8 2.95 16.48 -25.70
CA ARG A 8 3.54 16.37 -24.36
C ARG A 8 4.67 15.34 -24.33
N GLN A 9 5.78 15.72 -23.73
CA GLN A 9 7.07 15.03 -23.68
C GLN A 9 7.01 13.77 -22.78
N SER A 10 6.18 12.78 -23.13
CA SER A 10 5.98 11.57 -22.32
C SER A 10 6.20 10.30 -23.14
N ILE A 11 6.95 9.34 -22.60
CA ILE A 11 7.04 7.98 -23.14
C ILE A 11 6.12 7.06 -22.33
N PHE A 12 5.24 6.34 -23.04
CA PHE A 12 4.36 5.33 -22.44
C PHE A 12 4.80 3.91 -22.81
N ARG A 13 4.98 3.06 -21.81
CA ARG A 13 5.28 1.65 -21.97
C ARG A 13 4.28 0.81 -21.19
N SER A 14 3.55 -0.06 -21.89
CA SER A 14 2.77 -1.14 -21.25
C SER A 14 3.45 -2.47 -21.49
N THR A 15 3.59 -3.28 -20.44
CA THR A 15 4.20 -4.60 -20.50
C THR A 15 3.40 -5.62 -19.70
N ARG A 16 3.08 -6.75 -20.35
CA ARG A 16 2.43 -7.91 -19.71
C ARG A 16 3.44 -8.95 -19.22
N SER A 17 4.66 -8.91 -19.74
CA SER A 17 5.80 -9.72 -19.31
C SER A 17 7.08 -8.99 -19.73
N LEU A 18 8.08 -8.97 -18.86
CA LEU A 18 9.40 -8.41 -19.20
C LEU A 18 10.18 -9.29 -20.17
N ILE A 19 9.81 -10.57 -20.31
CA ILE A 19 10.45 -11.52 -21.21
C ILE A 19 9.86 -11.39 -22.62
N ASN A 20 10.74 -11.19 -23.60
CA ASN A 20 10.40 -11.23 -25.01
C ASN A 20 11.37 -12.16 -25.75
N LYS A 21 10.84 -13.08 -26.56
CA LYS A 21 11.65 -14.04 -27.33
C LYS A 21 12.50 -13.37 -28.42
N ASN A 22 12.10 -12.18 -28.86
CA ASN A 22 12.72 -11.49 -30.01
C ASN A 22 13.71 -10.39 -29.59
N GLU A 23 13.67 -9.92 -28.34
CA GLU A 23 14.53 -8.84 -27.85
C GLU A 23 14.81 -9.07 -26.36
N PRO A 24 16.08 -9.27 -25.96
CA PRO A 24 16.47 -9.28 -24.56
C PRO A 24 16.06 -7.99 -23.84
N PHE A 25 15.63 -8.10 -22.58
CA PHE A 25 15.04 -6.97 -21.87
C PHE A 25 16.03 -5.82 -21.61
N ASP A 26 17.31 -6.11 -21.44
CA ASP A 26 18.38 -5.11 -21.31
C ASP A 26 18.56 -4.29 -22.60
N LYS A 27 18.53 -4.94 -23.77
CA LYS A 27 18.56 -4.28 -25.08
C LYS A 27 17.32 -3.45 -25.34
N PHE A 28 16.16 -3.96 -24.92
CA PHE A 28 14.94 -3.18 -24.92
C PHE A 28 15.07 -1.90 -24.06
N CYS A 29 15.59 -2.01 -22.83
CA CYS A 29 15.77 -0.88 -21.94
C CYS A 29 16.77 0.14 -22.50
N GLN A 30 17.89 -0.34 -23.06
CA GLN A 30 18.85 0.53 -23.73
C GLN A 30 18.16 1.41 -24.78
N ARG A 31 17.41 0.79 -25.71
CA ARG A 31 16.69 1.50 -26.77
C ARG A 31 15.59 2.43 -26.23
N LEU A 32 14.87 2.02 -25.20
CA LEU A 32 13.86 2.86 -24.53
C LEU A 32 14.47 4.16 -24.03
N PHE A 33 15.63 4.07 -23.39
CA PHE A 33 16.29 5.22 -22.77
C PHE A 33 17.06 6.08 -23.77
N GLU A 34 17.63 5.49 -24.83
CA GLU A 34 18.15 6.24 -25.98
C GLU A 34 17.04 7.10 -26.60
N GLU A 35 15.87 6.52 -26.84
CA GLU A 35 14.70 7.25 -27.36
C GLU A 35 14.17 8.31 -26.37
N PHE A 36 14.19 8.03 -25.07
CA PHE A 36 13.85 9.00 -24.03
C PHE A 36 14.75 10.24 -24.09
N ASP A 37 16.06 10.03 -24.21
CA ASP A 37 17.05 11.10 -24.25
C ASP A 37 16.99 11.89 -25.57
N GLU A 38 16.91 11.20 -26.71
CA GLU A 38 16.81 11.81 -28.04
C GLU A 38 15.59 12.71 -28.17
N ARG A 39 14.44 12.27 -27.64
CA ARG A 39 13.20 13.04 -27.65
C ARG A 39 13.17 14.13 -26.58
N LYS A 40 14.15 14.14 -25.67
CA LYS A 40 14.15 14.98 -24.46
C LYS A 40 12.85 14.80 -23.67
N ALA A 41 12.39 13.56 -23.50
CA ALA A 41 11.16 13.30 -22.77
C ALA A 41 11.28 13.77 -21.31
N GLU A 42 10.20 14.30 -20.75
CA GLU A 42 10.12 14.76 -19.36
C GLU A 42 9.50 13.71 -18.45
N ARG A 43 8.64 12.84 -18.99
CA ARG A 43 7.87 11.86 -18.21
C ARG A 43 8.02 10.45 -18.77
N LEU A 44 8.16 9.47 -17.88
CA LEU A 44 8.09 8.04 -18.19
C LEU A 44 6.90 7.41 -17.49
N ILE A 45 6.06 6.72 -18.25
CA ILE A 45 4.94 5.93 -17.71
C ILE A 45 5.24 4.45 -17.96
N VAL A 46 5.35 3.67 -16.88
CA VAL A 46 5.57 2.22 -16.88
C VAL A 46 4.31 1.51 -16.42
N ASP A 47 3.61 0.86 -17.33
CA ASP A 47 2.37 0.14 -17.06
C ASP A 47 2.61 -1.36 -16.95
N ILE A 48 2.46 -1.86 -15.73
CA ILE A 48 2.59 -3.26 -15.32
C ILE A 48 1.31 -3.80 -14.70
N ARG A 49 0.17 -3.12 -14.86
CA ARG A 49 -1.10 -3.47 -14.18
C ARG A 49 -1.66 -4.84 -14.54
N ARG A 50 -1.14 -5.44 -15.61
CA ARG A 50 -1.50 -6.79 -16.11
C ARG A 50 -0.30 -7.74 -16.15
N ASN A 51 0.77 -7.44 -15.41
CA ASN A 51 1.98 -8.25 -15.38
C ASN A 51 1.93 -9.26 -14.23
N ALA A 52 1.70 -10.53 -14.55
CA ALA A 52 1.60 -11.60 -13.56
C ALA A 52 2.95 -12.15 -13.06
N GLY A 53 4.04 -11.44 -13.35
CA GLY A 53 5.39 -11.84 -12.98
C GLY A 53 6.08 -12.73 -14.03
N GLY A 54 7.05 -13.52 -13.58
CA GLY A 54 7.97 -14.25 -14.45
C GLY A 54 9.35 -14.34 -13.81
N ASN A 55 10.39 -14.02 -14.58
CA ASN A 55 11.77 -14.00 -14.10
C ASN A 55 12.16 -12.60 -13.59
N HIS A 56 13.11 -12.56 -12.68
CA HIS A 56 13.74 -11.33 -12.16
C HIS A 56 14.76 -10.79 -13.16
N ILE A 57 14.30 -9.89 -14.04
CA ILE A 57 15.13 -9.27 -15.09
C ILE A 57 14.93 -7.75 -15.18
N GLU A 58 14.26 -7.16 -14.19
CA GLU A 58 13.82 -5.76 -14.12
C GLU A 58 14.95 -4.75 -13.94
N TRP A 59 16.09 -5.14 -13.38
CA TRP A 59 17.20 -4.25 -13.02
C TRP A 59 17.72 -3.30 -14.12
N PRO A 60 17.80 -3.68 -15.41
CA PRO A 60 18.16 -2.74 -16.47
C PRO A 60 17.20 -1.53 -16.56
N LEU A 61 15.91 -1.72 -16.30
CA LEU A 61 14.93 -0.64 -16.27
C LEU A 61 15.17 0.28 -15.07
N VAL A 62 15.31 -0.30 -13.87
CA VAL A 62 15.58 0.44 -12.62
C VAL A 62 16.86 1.27 -12.76
N LYS A 63 17.97 0.67 -13.21
CA LYS A 63 19.24 1.37 -13.42
C LYS A 63 19.14 2.49 -14.46
N GLY A 64 18.37 2.28 -15.53
CA GLY A 64 18.16 3.31 -16.54
C GLY A 64 17.37 4.51 -16.03
N ILE A 65 16.41 4.30 -15.10
CA ILE A 65 15.71 5.37 -14.37
C ILE A 65 16.71 6.11 -13.47
N LEU A 66 17.45 5.39 -12.63
CA LEU A 66 18.38 5.97 -11.64
C LEU A 66 19.52 6.78 -12.29
N ASN A 67 19.95 6.39 -13.49
CA ASN A 67 20.95 7.14 -14.26
C ASN A 67 20.43 8.47 -14.82
N ARG A 68 19.14 8.79 -14.64
CA ARG A 68 18.49 10.02 -15.09
C ARG A 68 17.83 10.69 -13.90
N PRO A 69 18.59 11.40 -13.03
CA PRO A 69 18.02 12.01 -11.82
C PRO A 69 16.89 13.02 -12.12
N GLY A 70 16.88 13.62 -13.32
CA GLY A 70 15.76 14.47 -13.75
C GLY A 70 14.46 13.70 -14.03
N LEU A 71 14.51 12.39 -14.27
CA LEU A 71 13.35 11.53 -14.45
C LEU A 71 12.85 10.95 -13.12
N ASP A 72 13.76 10.65 -12.19
CA ASP A 72 13.42 10.13 -10.87
C ASP A 72 12.79 11.20 -9.97
N HIS A 73 11.52 11.51 -10.25
CA HIS A 73 10.76 12.56 -9.58
C HIS A 73 9.27 12.20 -9.61
N PRO A 74 8.49 12.52 -8.55
CA PRO A 74 7.07 12.14 -8.45
C PRO A 74 6.22 12.67 -9.61
N ASP A 75 6.54 13.84 -10.15
CA ASP A 75 5.84 14.45 -11.30
C ASP A 75 6.24 13.90 -12.68
N ARG A 76 7.18 12.95 -12.72
CA ARG A 76 7.86 12.53 -13.96
C ARG A 76 7.92 11.02 -14.14
N LEU A 77 8.09 10.27 -13.07
CA LEU A 77 8.08 8.81 -13.10
C LEU A 77 6.74 8.29 -12.60
N PHE A 78 5.97 7.71 -13.52
CA PHE A 78 4.66 7.15 -13.23
C PHE A 78 4.67 5.65 -13.45
N VAL A 79 4.17 4.88 -12.48
CA VAL A 79 4.03 3.43 -12.61
C VAL A 79 2.58 3.02 -12.39
N ILE A 80 2.03 2.27 -13.34
CA ILE A 80 0.65 1.78 -13.27
C ILE A 80 0.65 0.33 -12.78
N ILE A 81 0.04 0.12 -11.62
CA ILE A 81 -0.12 -1.18 -10.96
C ILE A 81 -1.58 -1.63 -10.98
N GLY A 82 -1.82 -2.90 -10.67
CA GLY A 82 -3.18 -3.41 -10.57
C GLY A 82 -3.27 -4.77 -9.91
N ARG A 83 -4.50 -5.25 -9.76
CA ARG A 83 -4.84 -6.57 -9.18
C ARG A 83 -4.17 -7.78 -9.84
N ALA A 84 -3.61 -7.62 -11.04
CA ALA A 84 -2.89 -8.68 -11.75
C ALA A 84 -1.37 -8.51 -11.69
N THR A 85 -0.86 -7.47 -11.01
CA THR A 85 0.53 -7.27 -10.67
C THR A 85 0.88 -8.18 -9.50
N VAL A 86 1.60 -9.27 -9.78
CA VAL A 86 1.95 -10.31 -8.78
C VAL A 86 3.35 -10.90 -9.03
N SER A 87 3.89 -11.64 -8.05
CA SER A 87 5.17 -12.37 -8.16
C SER A 87 6.32 -11.45 -8.60
N ALA A 88 7.12 -11.78 -9.63
CA ALA A 88 8.23 -10.93 -10.11
C ALA A 88 7.82 -9.47 -10.39
N ALA A 89 6.57 -9.22 -10.78
CA ALA A 89 6.09 -7.85 -10.96
C ALA A 89 5.88 -7.11 -9.63
N GLN A 90 5.50 -7.82 -8.57
CA GLN A 90 5.48 -7.26 -7.21
C GLN A 90 6.90 -6.96 -6.73
N HIS A 91 7.85 -7.86 -6.95
CA HIS A 91 9.26 -7.61 -6.61
C HIS A 91 9.76 -6.32 -7.27
N PHE A 92 9.46 -6.15 -8.57
CA PHE A 92 9.74 -4.89 -9.27
C PHE A 92 9.03 -3.68 -8.67
N VAL A 93 7.77 -3.80 -8.22
CA VAL A 93 7.08 -2.71 -7.52
C VAL A 93 7.79 -2.35 -6.22
N SER A 94 8.20 -3.35 -5.42
CA SER A 94 8.95 -3.13 -4.19
C SER A 94 10.28 -2.42 -4.47
N GLU A 95 11.02 -2.82 -5.50
CA GLU A 95 12.26 -2.15 -5.93
C GLU A 95 12.01 -0.71 -6.36
N ILE A 96 10.96 -0.44 -7.15
CA ILE A 96 10.61 0.92 -7.59
C ILE A 96 10.27 1.80 -6.38
N VAL A 97 9.46 1.31 -5.45
CA VAL A 97 9.09 2.06 -4.23
C VAL A 97 10.32 2.31 -3.35
N GLN A 98 11.24 1.35 -3.26
CA GLN A 98 12.41 1.46 -2.41
C GLN A 98 13.48 2.40 -2.97
N TYR A 99 13.72 2.36 -4.29
CA TYR A 99 14.88 3.02 -4.90
C TYR A 99 14.56 4.27 -5.70
N THR A 100 13.28 4.57 -5.95
CA THR A 100 12.86 5.70 -6.80
C THR A 100 11.77 6.52 -6.12
N ASN A 101 11.51 7.70 -6.68
CA ASN A 101 10.44 8.61 -6.28
C ASN A 101 9.21 8.48 -7.19
N ALA A 102 8.91 7.27 -7.68
CA ALA A 102 7.81 7.02 -8.60
C ALA A 102 6.44 7.28 -7.97
N THR A 103 5.56 7.94 -8.72
CA THR A 103 4.14 8.03 -8.36
C THR A 103 3.37 6.83 -8.95
N LEU A 104 2.64 6.13 -8.09
CA LEU A 104 1.92 4.90 -8.42
C LEU A 104 0.44 5.18 -8.70
N PHE A 105 -0.08 4.60 -9.78
CA PHE A 105 -1.48 4.72 -10.19
C PHE A 105 -2.13 3.34 -10.37
N GLY A 106 -3.44 3.24 -10.15
CA GLY A 106 -4.23 2.08 -10.55
C GLY A 106 -4.93 1.41 -9.38
N GLU A 107 -4.80 0.09 -9.27
CA GLU A 107 -5.36 -0.68 -8.15
C GLU A 107 -4.22 -1.32 -7.34
N PRO A 108 -4.46 -1.69 -6.06
CA PRO A 108 -3.46 -2.41 -5.27
C PRO A 108 -2.96 -3.67 -5.98
N THR A 109 -1.69 -4.00 -5.76
CA THR A 109 -1.14 -5.28 -6.23
C THR A 109 -1.79 -6.44 -5.48
N CYS A 110 -1.71 -7.66 -6.04
CA CYS A 110 -2.31 -8.85 -5.43
C CYS A 110 -1.25 -9.77 -4.80
N SER A 111 -0.21 -9.18 -4.23
CA SER A 111 1.00 -9.86 -3.76
C SER A 111 1.66 -8.99 -2.70
N LYS A 112 2.05 -9.58 -1.56
CA LYS A 112 2.68 -8.81 -0.47
C LYS A 112 4.11 -8.40 -0.86
N PRO A 113 4.63 -7.24 -0.41
CA PRO A 113 6.03 -6.89 -0.58
C PRO A 113 6.98 -7.94 0.01
N ASN A 114 6.64 -8.46 1.20
CA ASN A 114 7.32 -9.59 1.82
C ASN A 114 6.50 -10.87 1.64
N GLN A 115 7.02 -11.84 0.89
CA GLN A 115 6.24 -13.01 0.48
C GLN A 115 7.07 -14.25 0.16
N TYR A 116 6.42 -15.41 0.21
CA TYR A 116 6.96 -16.63 -0.37
C TYR A 116 6.74 -16.66 -1.89
N GLY A 117 7.79 -16.99 -2.63
CA GLY A 117 7.81 -17.06 -4.09
C GLY A 117 8.51 -18.33 -4.59
N ALA A 118 9.03 -18.23 -5.83
CA ALA A 118 9.81 -19.28 -6.49
C ALA A 118 9.11 -20.65 -6.58
N ILE A 119 7.92 -20.68 -7.18
CA ILE A 119 7.07 -21.87 -7.24
C ILE A 119 7.84 -23.10 -7.77
N ARG A 120 7.99 -24.13 -6.92
CA ARG A 120 8.41 -25.47 -7.34
C ARG A 120 7.19 -26.31 -7.62
N ARG A 121 7.27 -27.14 -8.67
CA ARG A 121 6.14 -27.97 -9.13
C ARG A 121 6.48 -29.44 -9.02
N PHE A 122 5.52 -30.23 -8.54
CA PHE A 122 5.61 -31.69 -8.51
C PHE A 122 4.24 -32.30 -8.81
N ASN A 123 4.22 -33.55 -9.27
CA ASN A 123 2.98 -34.26 -9.60
C ASN A 123 2.66 -35.29 -8.53
N LEU A 124 1.41 -35.37 -8.11
CA LEU A 124 0.96 -36.40 -7.17
C LEU A 124 1.03 -37.80 -7.80
N PRO A 125 1.43 -38.84 -7.05
CA PRO A 125 1.74 -40.16 -7.61
C PRO A 125 0.52 -40.87 -8.24
N HIS A 126 -0.68 -40.73 -7.66
CA HIS A 126 -1.88 -41.44 -8.10
C HIS A 126 -2.79 -40.58 -9.00
N SER A 127 -3.12 -39.36 -8.59
CA SER A 127 -4.03 -38.48 -9.35
C SER A 127 -3.36 -37.75 -10.51
N LYS A 128 -2.02 -37.69 -10.53
CA LYS A 128 -1.21 -36.91 -11.48
C LYS A 128 -1.48 -35.40 -11.45
N LEU A 129 -2.23 -34.90 -10.47
CA LEU A 129 -2.42 -33.47 -10.27
C LEU A 129 -1.07 -32.80 -10.00
N GLN A 130 -0.83 -31.68 -10.67
CA GLN A 130 0.36 -30.87 -10.46
C GLN A 130 0.10 -29.88 -9.33
N ILE A 131 0.95 -29.92 -8.32
CA ILE A 131 0.94 -28.98 -7.20
C ILE A 131 2.08 -27.98 -7.39
N GLY A 132 1.78 -26.71 -7.19
CA GLY A 132 2.77 -25.64 -7.09
C GLY A 132 2.90 -25.18 -5.64
N CYS A 133 4.11 -25.17 -5.11
CA CYS A 133 4.40 -24.66 -3.77
C CYS A 133 5.46 -23.55 -3.86
N ALA A 134 5.20 -22.43 -3.21
CA ALA A 134 6.20 -21.39 -3.01
C ALA A 134 7.17 -21.85 -1.92
N VAL A 135 8.48 -21.75 -2.17
CA VAL A 135 9.51 -22.35 -1.29
C VAL A 135 10.53 -21.34 -0.77
N ASP A 136 10.73 -20.23 -1.47
CA ASP A 136 11.73 -19.23 -1.11
C ASP A 136 11.02 -18.01 -0.51
N TYR A 137 11.49 -17.52 0.64
CA TYR A 137 10.98 -16.28 1.24
C TYR A 137 11.77 -15.08 0.70
N TYR A 138 11.05 -14.10 0.17
CA TYR A 138 11.59 -12.84 -0.32
C TYR A 138 11.16 -11.71 0.62
N GLN A 139 12.13 -10.96 1.12
CA GLN A 139 11.93 -9.80 1.98
C GLN A 139 12.36 -8.53 1.23
N ASP A 140 11.48 -8.01 0.37
CA ASP A 140 11.79 -6.82 -0.43
C ASP A 140 11.44 -5.52 0.28
N ALA A 141 10.69 -5.58 1.37
CA ALA A 141 10.34 -4.44 2.20
C ALA A 141 10.98 -4.56 3.59
N GLN A 142 10.63 -3.63 4.48
CA GLN A 142 11.03 -3.73 5.88
C GLN A 142 10.51 -5.03 6.50
N PRO A 143 11.23 -5.67 7.44
CA PRO A 143 10.80 -6.95 8.03
C PRO A 143 9.48 -6.87 8.80
N PHE A 144 9.03 -5.66 9.12
CA PHE A 144 7.77 -5.35 9.79
C PHE A 144 6.70 -4.77 8.85
N ASP A 145 6.94 -4.77 7.54
CA ASP A 145 5.89 -4.48 6.56
C ASP A 145 4.97 -5.70 6.45
N PHE A 146 3.75 -5.55 7.00
CA PHE A 146 2.69 -6.55 6.99
C PHE A 146 1.60 -6.25 5.97
N SER A 147 1.82 -5.31 5.05
CA SER A 147 0.87 -4.97 4.00
C SER A 147 0.48 -6.20 3.17
N THR A 148 -0.76 -6.21 2.71
CA THR A 148 -1.30 -7.32 1.91
C THR A 148 -1.10 -7.14 0.40
N GLY A 149 -0.58 -5.97 0.02
CA GLY A 149 -0.22 -5.55 -1.32
C GLY A 149 0.36 -4.14 -1.28
N THR A 150 0.96 -3.71 -2.38
CA THR A 150 1.37 -2.31 -2.55
C THR A 150 0.18 -1.49 -3.01
N GLU A 151 -0.17 -0.50 -2.20
CA GLU A 151 -1.21 0.47 -2.48
C GLU A 151 -0.72 1.53 -3.51
N PRO A 152 -1.55 1.94 -4.48
CA PRO A 152 -1.19 3.04 -5.37
C PRO A 152 -1.29 4.36 -4.62
N HIS A 153 -0.51 5.37 -5.00
CA HIS A 153 -0.69 6.75 -4.52
C HIS A 153 -2.03 7.32 -5.02
N PHE A 154 -2.42 6.93 -6.23
CA PHE A 154 -3.69 7.27 -6.85
C PHE A 154 -4.48 6.01 -7.24
N PHE A 155 -5.51 5.70 -6.44
CA PHE A 155 -6.48 4.67 -6.75
C PHE A 155 -7.37 5.04 -7.95
N VAL A 156 -7.19 4.35 -9.06
CA VAL A 156 -8.00 4.52 -10.27
C VAL A 156 -8.37 3.16 -10.83
N ARG A 157 -9.65 2.84 -10.83
CA ARG A 157 -10.17 1.56 -11.31
C ARG A 157 -10.63 1.65 -12.76
N LEU A 158 -10.21 0.69 -13.57
CA LEU A 158 -10.80 0.45 -14.90
C LEU A 158 -12.15 -0.26 -14.75
N THR A 159 -13.25 0.38 -15.18
CA THR A 159 -14.59 -0.25 -15.17
C THR A 159 -14.88 -0.99 -16.48
N SER A 160 -15.90 -1.85 -16.47
CA SER A 160 -16.39 -2.50 -17.70
C SER A 160 -16.93 -1.50 -18.72
N VAL A 161 -17.49 -0.37 -18.25
CA VAL A 161 -17.97 0.72 -19.10
C VAL A 161 -16.78 1.41 -19.78
N ASP A 162 -15.73 1.73 -19.03
CA ASP A 162 -14.52 2.33 -19.59
C ASP A 162 -13.89 1.41 -20.65
N PHE A 163 -13.77 0.11 -20.33
CA PHE A 163 -13.26 -0.88 -21.28
C PHE A 163 -14.08 -0.96 -22.55
N LYS A 164 -15.42 -1.04 -22.44
CA LYS A 164 -16.33 -1.07 -23.60
C LYS A 164 -16.21 0.18 -24.47
N ASN A 165 -15.94 1.33 -23.86
CA ASN A 165 -15.82 2.61 -24.54
C ASN A 165 -14.38 2.94 -24.96
N ASN A 166 -13.44 1.99 -24.89
CA ASN A 166 -12.03 2.16 -25.21
C ASN A 166 -11.36 3.34 -24.46
N ARG A 167 -11.74 3.49 -23.19
CA ARG A 167 -11.26 4.54 -22.28
C ARG A 167 -10.34 3.93 -21.23
N ASP A 168 -9.17 4.54 -21.02
CA ASP A 168 -8.26 4.17 -19.93
C ASP A 168 -8.26 5.27 -18.86
N PRO A 169 -9.05 5.13 -17.78
CA PRO A 169 -9.18 6.18 -16.77
C PRO A 169 -7.86 6.42 -16.04
N VAL A 170 -6.96 5.44 -15.97
CA VAL A 170 -5.65 5.61 -15.31
C VAL A 170 -4.75 6.51 -16.16
N LEU A 171 -4.72 6.30 -17.47
CA LEU A 171 -3.97 7.17 -18.38
C LEU A 171 -4.54 8.57 -18.45
N GLU A 172 -5.86 8.71 -18.53
CA GLU A 172 -6.50 10.02 -18.45
C GLU A 172 -6.10 10.76 -17.18
N ARG A 173 -6.06 10.05 -16.05
CA ARG A 173 -5.66 10.62 -14.76
C ARG A 173 -4.20 11.09 -14.79
N ILE A 174 -3.28 10.26 -15.26
CA ILE A 174 -1.86 10.63 -15.41
C ILE A 174 -1.69 11.84 -16.35
N PHE A 175 -2.47 11.93 -17.43
CA PHE A 175 -2.39 13.06 -18.36
C PHE A 175 -2.98 14.37 -17.81
N ASP A 176 -3.84 14.28 -16.79
CA ASP A 176 -4.42 15.40 -16.05
C ASP A 176 -3.67 15.70 -14.73
N TYR A 177 -2.58 14.98 -14.43
CA TYR A 177 -1.90 15.01 -13.13
C TYR A 177 -1.61 16.41 -12.57
N ASP A 178 -1.14 17.33 -13.41
CA ASP A 178 -0.78 18.68 -12.98
C ASP A 178 -1.97 19.50 -12.46
N SER A 179 -3.22 19.14 -12.80
CA SER A 179 -4.41 19.86 -12.34
C SER A 179 -4.78 19.56 -10.90
N TYR A 180 -4.28 18.46 -10.32
CA TYR A 180 -4.66 18.02 -8.98
C TYR A 180 -3.51 17.56 -8.08
N LYS A 181 -2.27 17.44 -8.58
CA LYS A 181 -1.13 16.90 -7.79
C LYS A 181 -0.89 17.56 -6.43
N ASN A 182 -1.28 18.83 -6.26
CA ASN A 182 -1.10 19.60 -5.03
C ASN A 182 -2.31 19.59 -4.09
N MET A 183 -3.42 18.91 -4.44
CA MET A 183 -4.63 18.95 -3.62
C MET A 183 -4.51 18.18 -2.30
N ARG A 184 -3.66 17.15 -2.23
CA ARG A 184 -3.55 16.31 -1.02
C ARG A 184 -3.07 17.10 0.21
N PRO A 185 -1.97 17.89 0.13
CA PRO A 185 -1.60 18.81 1.22
C PRO A 185 -2.67 19.85 1.59
N GLU A 186 -3.42 20.35 0.60
CA GLU A 186 -4.51 21.30 0.86
C GLU A 186 -5.64 20.65 1.67
N PHE A 187 -5.98 19.40 1.36
CA PHE A 187 -7.01 18.66 2.06
C PHE A 187 -6.60 18.29 3.50
N THR A 188 -5.36 17.86 3.71
CA THR A 188 -4.88 17.57 5.08
C THR A 188 -4.83 18.84 5.92
N ALA A 189 -4.43 19.98 5.36
CA ALA A 189 -4.49 21.28 6.04
C ALA A 189 -5.93 21.66 6.43
N GLN A 190 -6.90 21.48 5.52
CA GLN A 190 -8.32 21.75 5.81
C GLN A 190 -8.87 20.85 6.92
N MET A 191 -8.52 19.56 6.92
CA MET A 191 -8.89 18.64 8.01
C MET A 191 -8.27 19.04 9.34
N ALA A 192 -6.99 19.42 9.33
CA ALA A 192 -6.27 19.89 10.50
C ALA A 192 -6.89 21.16 11.09
N ASP A 193 -7.28 22.13 10.26
CA ASP A 193 -7.97 23.35 10.70
C ASP A 193 -9.36 23.07 11.27
N ALA A 194 -10.09 22.14 10.65
CA ALA A 194 -11.38 21.69 11.17
C ALA A 194 -11.24 21.00 12.53
N TYR A 195 -10.19 20.20 12.73
CA TYR A 195 -9.85 19.61 14.03
C TYR A 195 -9.52 20.66 15.09
N ARG A 196 -8.69 21.64 14.76
CA ARG A 196 -8.34 22.76 15.67
C ARG A 196 -9.60 23.47 16.16
N SER A 197 -10.56 23.69 15.27
CA SER A 197 -11.80 24.43 15.56
C SER A 197 -12.86 23.60 16.27
N GLY A 198 -13.07 22.35 15.86
CA GLY A 198 -14.21 21.52 16.27
C GLY A 198 -13.86 20.17 16.91
N GLY A 199 -12.59 19.90 17.19
CA GLY A 199 -12.13 18.59 17.68
C GLY A 199 -12.36 17.48 16.64
N ILE A 200 -12.52 16.25 17.11
CA ILE A 200 -12.70 15.09 16.23
C ILE A 200 -13.95 15.20 15.34
N GLU A 201 -15.06 15.74 15.84
CA GLU A 201 -16.24 16.00 15.01
C GLU A 201 -15.95 17.05 13.92
N GLY A 202 -15.15 18.08 14.24
CA GLY A 202 -14.64 19.01 13.24
C GLY A 202 -13.83 18.31 12.14
N LEU A 203 -12.91 17.42 12.52
CA LEU A 203 -12.10 16.63 11.59
C LEU A 203 -12.96 15.76 10.67
N LYS A 204 -13.92 15.01 11.22
CA LYS A 204 -14.86 14.15 10.46
C LYS A 204 -15.67 14.97 9.45
N ASN A 205 -16.23 16.10 9.89
CA ASN A 205 -16.94 17.01 8.99
C ASN A 205 -16.01 17.58 7.90
N GLY A 206 -14.74 17.82 8.22
CA GLY A 206 -13.71 18.20 7.26
C GLY A 206 -13.50 17.12 6.21
N TYR A 207 -13.32 15.88 6.66
CA TYR A 207 -13.19 14.70 5.80
C TYR A 207 -14.39 14.51 4.88
N ASP A 208 -15.62 14.57 5.40
CA ASP A 208 -16.83 14.34 4.60
C ASP A 208 -16.96 15.34 3.44
N ARG A 209 -16.53 16.59 3.65
CA ARG A 209 -16.50 17.61 2.59
C ARG A 209 -15.50 17.28 1.49
N ILE A 210 -14.32 16.78 1.85
CA ILE A 210 -13.26 16.47 0.88
C ILE A 210 -13.46 15.12 0.20
N LYS A 211 -14.04 14.12 0.88
CA LYS A 211 -14.16 12.73 0.39
C LYS A 211 -14.76 12.65 -1.01
N LEU A 212 -15.83 13.41 -1.25
CA LEU A 212 -16.50 13.46 -2.57
C LEU A 212 -15.59 14.02 -3.68
N ALA A 213 -14.80 15.04 -3.37
CA ALA A 213 -13.84 15.59 -4.32
C ALA A 213 -12.63 14.67 -4.48
N TYR A 214 -12.18 14.05 -3.40
CA TYR A 214 -11.01 13.18 -3.33
C TYR A 214 -11.22 11.89 -4.14
N ASP A 215 -12.41 11.28 -4.04
CA ASP A 215 -12.82 10.11 -4.83
C ASP A 215 -12.83 10.42 -6.34
N LYS A 216 -13.25 11.63 -6.73
CA LYS A 216 -13.19 12.08 -8.13
C LYS A 216 -11.75 12.07 -8.64
N TYR A 217 -10.79 12.53 -7.85
CA TYR A 217 -9.36 12.54 -8.21
C TYR A 217 -8.62 11.23 -7.89
N GLY A 218 -9.34 10.24 -7.38
CA GLY A 218 -8.85 8.86 -7.24
C GLY A 218 -7.59 8.82 -6.40
N PHE A 219 -7.50 9.66 -5.38
CA PHE A 219 -6.39 9.58 -4.45
C PHE A 219 -6.61 8.41 -3.48
N ASN A 220 -5.53 7.83 -2.98
CA ASN A 220 -5.63 6.79 -1.95
C ASN A 220 -5.95 7.41 -0.58
N MET A 221 -7.02 6.93 0.06
CA MET A 221 -7.46 7.38 1.37
C MET A 221 -6.52 6.91 2.48
N ASN A 222 -5.83 5.78 2.31
CA ASN A 222 -4.83 5.33 3.27
C ASN A 222 -3.69 6.35 3.35
N ASN A 223 -3.22 6.87 2.22
CA ASN A 223 -2.19 7.91 2.22
C ASN A 223 -2.68 9.19 2.91
N LEU A 224 -3.96 9.55 2.77
CA LEU A 224 -4.53 10.74 3.43
C LEU A 224 -4.60 10.57 4.96
N LEU A 225 -5.23 9.48 5.41
CA LEU A 225 -5.57 9.25 6.81
C LEU A 225 -4.45 8.57 7.60
N TYR A 226 -3.46 8.00 6.93
CA TYR A 226 -2.35 7.34 7.59
C TYR A 226 -1.05 8.08 7.28
N ASP A 227 -0.55 7.98 6.05
CA ASP A 227 0.77 8.52 5.69
C ASP A 227 0.92 10.03 5.94
N ASP A 228 -0.12 10.84 5.66
CA ASP A 228 -0.01 12.29 5.75
C ASP A 228 -0.55 12.90 7.06
N LEU A 229 -1.61 12.32 7.64
CA LEU A 229 -2.34 12.96 8.75
C LEU A 229 -2.12 12.29 10.12
N ASP A 230 -1.70 11.03 10.18
CA ASP A 230 -1.61 10.28 11.44
C ASP A 230 -0.57 10.87 12.41
N ASP A 231 0.65 11.10 11.94
CA ASP A 231 1.73 11.73 12.72
C ASP A 231 1.32 13.12 13.22
N TRP A 232 0.64 13.90 12.37
CA TRP A 232 0.15 15.21 12.74
C TRP A 232 -0.91 15.11 13.85
N MET A 233 -1.85 14.17 13.73
CA MET A 233 -2.86 13.92 14.75
C MET A 233 -2.25 13.45 16.08
N ALA A 234 -1.28 12.54 16.03
CA ALA A 234 -0.58 12.05 17.21
C ALA A 234 0.13 13.18 17.97
N ALA A 235 0.70 14.15 17.24
CA ALA A 235 1.41 15.30 17.78
C ALA A 235 0.49 16.45 18.24
N ASN A 236 -0.68 16.63 17.61
CA ASN A 236 -1.56 17.79 17.84
C ASN A 236 -2.85 17.46 18.58
N LYS A 237 -3.03 16.21 19.04
CA LYS A 237 -4.18 15.80 19.84
C LYS A 237 -4.37 16.70 21.07
N LYS A 238 -5.61 17.13 21.32
CA LYS A 238 -5.99 17.93 22.50
C LYS A 238 -6.07 17.08 23.76
N ALA A 239 -6.39 15.79 23.61
CA ALA A 239 -6.43 14.77 24.64
C ALA A 239 -6.06 13.41 24.03
N ASP A 240 -5.64 12.44 24.83
CA ASP A 240 -5.32 11.09 24.34
C ASP A 240 -6.53 10.40 23.69
N ASP A 241 -7.73 10.64 24.23
CA ASP A 241 -9.00 10.15 23.68
C ASP A 241 -9.27 10.65 22.25
N ASP A 242 -8.76 11.83 21.87
CA ASP A 242 -8.93 12.34 20.51
C ASP A 242 -8.17 11.48 19.50
N TYR A 243 -6.97 11.00 19.85
CA TYR A 243 -6.19 10.18 18.93
C TYR A 243 -6.78 8.77 18.79
N VAL A 244 -7.30 8.19 19.88
CA VAL A 244 -8.10 6.95 19.80
C VAL A 244 -9.35 7.18 18.94
N GLY A 245 -10.06 8.29 19.14
CA GLY A 245 -11.23 8.67 18.34
C GLY A 245 -10.91 8.85 16.86
N TYR A 246 -9.74 9.40 16.54
CA TYR A 246 -9.20 9.51 15.19
C TYR A 246 -8.92 8.14 14.57
N LEU A 247 -8.19 7.27 15.25
CA LEU A 247 -7.88 5.93 14.77
C LEU A 247 -9.14 5.08 14.58
N MET A 248 -10.14 5.22 15.46
CA MET A 248 -11.46 4.59 15.29
C MET A 248 -12.18 5.10 14.05
N PHE A 249 -12.16 6.41 13.80
CA PHE A 249 -12.72 7.01 12.60
C PHE A 249 -11.99 6.51 11.34
N ALA A 250 -10.66 6.57 11.34
CA ALA A 250 -9.83 6.12 10.23
C ALA A 250 -10.04 4.62 9.94
N HIS A 251 -10.17 3.78 10.97
CA HIS A 251 -10.51 2.37 10.81
C HIS A 251 -11.92 2.18 10.21
N GLY A 252 -12.89 3.03 10.56
CA GLY A 252 -14.22 3.00 9.98
C GLY A 252 -14.20 3.25 8.46
N GLU A 253 -13.36 4.17 8.02
CA GLU A 253 -13.15 4.49 6.60
C GLU A 253 -12.28 3.45 5.87
N LEU A 254 -11.31 2.88 6.58
CA LEU A 254 -10.29 1.97 6.05
C LEU A 254 -10.23 0.66 6.86
N PRO A 255 -11.31 -0.15 6.87
CA PRO A 255 -11.42 -1.31 7.76
C PRO A 255 -10.45 -2.46 7.44
N LYS A 256 -9.72 -2.35 6.32
CA LYS A 256 -8.70 -3.29 5.86
C LYS A 256 -7.27 -2.76 5.99
N SER A 257 -7.08 -1.51 6.41
CA SER A 257 -5.75 -0.99 6.70
C SER A 257 -5.21 -1.70 7.93
N ILE A 258 -4.15 -2.47 7.74
CA ILE A 258 -3.57 -3.30 8.79
C ILE A 258 -2.80 -2.45 9.81
N ASP A 259 -2.20 -1.36 9.34
CA ASP A 259 -1.41 -0.44 10.15
C ASP A 259 -2.33 0.36 11.08
N ILE A 260 -3.41 0.97 10.55
CA ILE A 260 -4.45 1.62 11.36
C ILE A 260 -5.06 0.66 12.38
N CYS A 261 -5.29 -0.60 11.99
CA CYS A 261 -5.81 -1.62 12.88
C CYS A 261 -4.83 -1.93 14.03
N TYR A 262 -3.53 -2.01 13.74
CA TYR A 262 -2.51 -2.27 14.75
C TYR A 262 -2.32 -1.08 15.69
N ASP A 263 -2.27 0.14 15.16
CA ASP A 263 -2.10 1.36 15.97
C ASP A 263 -3.31 1.60 16.88
N LEU A 264 -4.53 1.38 16.37
CA LEU A 264 -5.74 1.43 17.19
C LEU A 264 -5.68 0.41 18.33
N ALA A 265 -5.24 -0.82 18.05
CA ALA A 265 -5.06 -1.84 19.09
C ALA A 265 -4.02 -1.40 20.14
N SER A 266 -2.89 -0.86 19.71
CA SER A 266 -1.81 -0.42 20.59
C SER A 266 -2.22 0.74 21.49
N TRP A 267 -2.98 1.70 20.97
CA TRP A 267 -3.47 2.83 21.76
C TRP A 267 -4.61 2.46 22.69
N LEU A 268 -5.50 1.54 22.30
CA LEU A 268 -6.51 0.99 23.20
C LEU A 268 -5.86 0.21 24.36
N GLU A 269 -4.81 -0.56 24.10
CA GLU A 269 -4.02 -1.26 25.14
C GLU A 269 -3.43 -0.25 26.14
N ARG A 270 -2.77 0.81 25.64
CA ARG A 270 -2.19 1.87 26.47
C ARG A 270 -3.24 2.61 27.31
N SER A 271 -4.45 2.73 26.79
CA SER A 271 -5.57 3.40 27.46
C SER A 271 -6.34 2.47 28.41
N GLY A 272 -5.87 1.22 28.62
CA GLY A 272 -6.49 0.25 29.52
C GLY A 272 -7.69 -0.51 28.94
N HIS A 273 -8.03 -0.30 27.66
CA HIS A 273 -9.13 -0.97 26.97
C HIS A 273 -8.70 -2.32 26.38
N MET A 274 -8.15 -3.20 27.24
CA MET A 274 -7.54 -4.47 26.82
C MET A 274 -8.45 -5.38 25.98
N GLY A 275 -9.75 -5.43 26.32
CA GLY A 275 -10.73 -6.22 25.59
C GLY A 275 -10.93 -5.75 24.14
N GLU A 276 -10.94 -4.44 23.91
CA GLU A 276 -11.04 -3.88 22.56
C GLU A 276 -9.70 -4.01 21.81
N ALA A 277 -8.57 -3.73 22.48
CA ALA A 277 -7.24 -3.91 21.91
C ALA A 277 -7.04 -5.33 21.35
N ARG A 278 -7.44 -6.35 22.11
CA ARG A 278 -7.39 -7.76 21.70
C ARG A 278 -8.16 -8.02 20.40
N LYS A 279 -9.34 -7.42 20.23
CA LYS A 279 -10.15 -7.59 18.99
C LYS A 279 -9.41 -7.08 17.76
N TYR A 280 -8.76 -5.92 17.87
CA TYR A 280 -8.02 -5.33 16.76
C TYR A 280 -6.71 -6.06 16.47
N TYR A 281 -5.97 -6.53 17.48
CA TYR A 281 -4.81 -7.41 17.23
C TYR A 281 -5.20 -8.72 16.53
N LEU A 282 -6.33 -9.33 16.92
CA LEU A 282 -6.86 -10.51 16.21
C LEU A 282 -7.23 -10.17 14.75
N LYS A 283 -7.77 -8.98 14.51
CA LYS A 283 -8.09 -8.52 13.16
C LYS A 283 -6.85 -8.31 12.30
N CYS A 284 -5.74 -7.81 12.85
CA CYS A 284 -4.44 -7.79 12.16
C CYS A 284 -4.05 -9.19 11.67
N LEU A 285 -4.19 -10.22 12.52
CA LEU A 285 -3.90 -11.61 12.15
C LEU A 285 -4.88 -12.20 11.13
N GLN A 286 -6.15 -11.74 11.12
CA GLN A 286 -7.12 -12.12 10.09
C GLN A 286 -6.76 -11.54 8.72
N LEU A 287 -6.26 -10.29 8.70
CA LEU A 287 -5.80 -9.62 7.47
C LEU A 287 -4.48 -10.22 6.97
N ASN A 288 -3.52 -10.43 7.87
CA ASN A 288 -2.25 -11.06 7.57
C ASN A 288 -1.83 -12.00 8.72
N PRO A 289 -1.95 -13.33 8.53
CA PRO A 289 -1.55 -14.30 9.55
C PRO A 289 -0.09 -14.17 9.98
N GLU A 290 0.78 -13.62 9.14
CA GLU A 290 2.21 -13.41 9.43
C GLU A 290 2.52 -12.15 10.23
N HIS A 291 1.51 -11.41 10.70
CA HIS A 291 1.69 -10.19 11.48
C HIS A 291 2.26 -10.50 12.88
N SER A 292 3.59 -10.60 12.95
CA SER A 292 4.32 -11.08 14.13
C SER A 292 4.12 -10.19 15.36
N TYR A 293 3.98 -8.87 15.17
CA TYR A 293 3.79 -7.93 16.29
C TYR A 293 2.44 -8.10 16.99
N ALA A 294 1.34 -8.24 16.25
CA ALA A 294 0.02 -8.54 16.80
C ALA A 294 0.00 -9.90 17.51
N ARG A 295 0.67 -10.91 16.93
CA ARG A 295 0.81 -12.23 17.57
C ARG A 295 1.55 -12.14 18.91
N MET A 296 2.65 -11.39 18.95
CA MET A 296 3.39 -11.13 20.18
C MET A 296 2.52 -10.42 21.22
N LYS A 297 1.80 -9.37 20.82
CA LYS A 297 0.92 -8.59 21.71
C LYS A 297 -0.20 -9.42 22.32
N LEU A 298 -0.86 -10.27 21.52
CA LEU A 298 -1.86 -11.20 22.04
C LEU A 298 -1.27 -12.18 23.06
N GLY A 299 -0.07 -12.71 22.80
CA GLY A 299 0.62 -13.58 23.75
C GLY A 299 0.93 -12.89 25.08
N LEU A 300 1.32 -11.60 25.05
CA LEU A 300 1.55 -10.82 26.28
C LEU A 300 0.25 -10.61 27.07
N LEU A 301 -0.84 -10.25 26.39
CA LEU A 301 -2.16 -10.10 27.03
C LEU A 301 -2.64 -11.42 27.68
N ASP A 302 -2.41 -12.56 27.02
CA ASP A 302 -2.73 -13.87 27.58
C ASP A 302 -1.91 -14.20 28.84
N LEU A 303 -0.62 -13.84 28.84
CA LEU A 303 0.24 -14.03 30.01
C LEU A 303 -0.23 -13.18 31.19
N GLU A 304 -0.57 -11.90 30.97
CA GLU A 304 -1.07 -11.01 32.03
C GLU A 304 -2.39 -11.51 32.63
N GLU A 305 -3.34 -11.94 31.80
CA GLU A 305 -4.59 -12.53 32.28
C GLU A 305 -4.35 -13.78 33.12
N ASN A 306 -3.41 -14.64 32.73
CA ASN A 306 -3.07 -15.85 33.47
C ASN A 306 -2.38 -15.54 34.82
N VAL A 307 -1.50 -14.54 34.85
CA VAL A 307 -0.91 -14.05 36.11
C VAL A 307 -2.02 -13.52 37.02
N ASN A 308 -2.90 -12.67 36.52
CA ASN A 308 -3.99 -12.10 37.32
C ASN A 308 -4.95 -13.17 37.89
N LYS A 309 -5.26 -14.22 37.11
CA LYS A 309 -6.06 -15.37 37.60
C LYS A 309 -5.35 -16.11 38.73
N THR A 310 -4.04 -16.38 38.57
CA THR A 310 -3.26 -17.14 39.56
C THR A 310 -2.92 -16.36 40.83
N THR A 311 -2.81 -15.03 40.75
CA THR A 311 -2.59 -14.16 41.92
C THR A 311 -3.88 -13.73 42.61
N GLY A 312 -4.97 -13.50 41.86
CA GLY A 312 -6.29 -13.16 42.41
C GLY A 312 -6.85 -14.26 43.31
N ASP A 313 -6.67 -15.54 42.93
CA ASP A 313 -7.07 -16.70 43.74
C ASP A 313 -6.27 -16.83 45.06
N ARG A 314 -5.07 -16.23 45.16
CA ARG A 314 -4.24 -16.28 46.39
C ARG A 314 -4.66 -15.26 47.45
N TYR A 315 -5.36 -14.19 47.08
CA TYR A 315 -5.83 -13.18 48.03
C TYR A 315 -7.29 -13.37 48.44
N GLY A 316 -8.08 -14.15 47.70
CA GLY A 316 -9.47 -14.49 48.05
C GLY A 316 -9.66 -15.60 49.10
N ARG A 317 -8.59 -16.25 49.59
CA ARG A 317 -8.66 -17.32 50.61
C ARG A 317 -8.02 -16.93 51.95
N LYS A 318 -8.27 -15.71 52.44
CA LYS A 318 -7.77 -15.28 53.76
C LYS A 318 -8.83 -15.00 54.84
N ASP A 319 -10.12 -15.09 54.54
CA ASP A 319 -11.19 -14.72 55.49
C ASP A 319 -12.05 -15.87 56.04
N GLU A 320 -11.63 -17.13 55.90
CA GLU A 320 -12.35 -18.26 56.52
C GLU A 320 -11.42 -19.23 57.26
N ILE A 321 -10.75 -18.74 58.32
CA ILE A 321 -10.43 -19.60 59.48
C ILE A 321 -10.54 -18.72 60.74
N ARG A 322 -11.69 -18.83 61.42
CA ARG A 322 -11.87 -18.44 62.82
C ARG A 322 -12.07 -19.68 63.66
#